data_AF-A0A8T7H9P1-F1
#
_entry.id   AF-A0A8T7H9P1-F1
#
_cell.length_a   1.000
_cell.length_b   1.000
_cell.length_c   1.000
_cell.angle_alpha   90.00
_cell.angle_beta   90.00
_cell.angle_gamma   90.00
#
_symmetry.space_group_name_H-M   'P 1'
#
loop_
_entity.id
_entity.type
_entity.pdbx_description
1 polymer ?
#
loop_
_entity_poly.entity_id
_entity_poly.type
_entity_poly.pdbx_seq_one_letter_code
_entity_poly.pdbx_strand_id
1 'polypeptide(L)'
;MSRYSCRRSARSVYVGVDTVSGAELHWDLESSRNLNALAVGPSGSGKTVSLACLANRLARRFGFSILAIDMKGEYADLLGSFYNLRIRMVNPVVQRLNPCNTPEQLLTAVRAVFGERAAARYSYVLRIACEASEPLDKVASEYIGYEPLARFSECFSGESSVSIGSLFAAPTVLYLGSLLRICPRCVPAMYTFVLESAISLDKPRELILIVDEAWSVARYLSPRDLSAYLRLARSANVGVFMATQSLDDAPEPRVLIENSSLLLLFASDPAFAARLGSYVKVPQDVFEEVYRGLGVGECIAKIPGVGGYRICYVDPSPIR
;
A
#
# COMPACT_ATOMS: atom_id res chain seq x y z
N MET A 1 26.98 -12.86 28.36
CA MET A 1 26.90 -11.54 27.70
C MET A 1 27.41 -11.65 26.27
N SER A 2 26.54 -11.95 25.30
CA SER A 2 26.90 -11.90 23.88
C SER A 2 26.47 -10.55 23.32
N ARG A 3 27.44 -9.67 23.06
CA ARG A 3 27.19 -8.38 22.38
C ARG A 3 27.00 -8.68 20.90
N TYR A 4 25.74 -8.79 20.46
CA TYR A 4 25.39 -8.61 19.05
C TYR A 4 25.62 -7.13 18.70
N SER A 5 26.87 -6.78 18.40
CA SER A 5 27.21 -5.53 17.72
C SER A 5 26.77 -5.66 16.26
N CYS A 6 25.47 -5.53 16.00
CA CYS A 6 24.97 -5.33 14.65
C CYS A 6 25.54 -3.97 14.17
N ARG A 7 26.51 -4.00 13.25
CA ARG A 7 26.95 -2.78 12.56
C ARG A 7 25.72 -2.22 11.86
N ARG A 8 25.25 -1.05 12.30
CA ARG A 8 24.14 -0.36 11.65
C ARG A 8 24.55 0.00 10.22
N SER A 9 23.80 -0.49 9.23
CA SER A 9 23.93 0.00 7.85
C SER A 9 23.66 1.51 7.80
N ALA A 10 24.35 2.20 6.89
CA ALA A 10 24.16 3.61 6.62
C ALA A 10 22.69 3.93 6.24
N ARG A 11 22.03 3.02 5.52
CA ARG A 11 20.61 3.10 5.15
C ARG A 11 19.75 2.16 6.00
N SER A 12 19.66 2.46 7.29
CA SER A 12 18.74 1.80 8.22
C SER A 12 17.62 2.73 8.71
N VAL A 13 16.45 2.19 9.04
CA VAL A 13 15.33 2.92 9.65
C VAL A 13 15.00 2.30 11.00
N TYR A 14 14.87 3.13 12.04
CA TYR A 14 14.38 2.64 13.32
C TYR A 14 12.93 2.15 13.19
N VAL A 15 12.65 0.94 13.67
CA VAL A 15 11.30 0.36 13.69
C VAL A 15 10.70 0.53 15.09
N GLY A 16 11.43 0.08 16.10
CA GLY A 16 10.91 -0.02 17.46
C GLY A 16 11.86 -0.73 18.40
N VAL A 17 11.34 -1.31 19.47
CA VAL A 17 12.13 -2.05 20.46
C VAL A 17 11.69 -3.51 20.53
N ASP A 18 12.66 -4.40 20.72
CA ASP A 18 12.41 -5.77 21.12
C ASP A 18 11.90 -5.76 22.57
N THR A 19 10.67 -6.24 22.80
CA THR A 19 10.04 -6.17 24.12
C THR A 19 10.64 -7.16 25.13
N VAL A 20 11.37 -8.18 24.65
CA VAL A 20 12.04 -9.16 25.50
C VAL A 20 13.41 -8.65 25.91
N SER A 21 14.21 -8.17 24.95
CA SER A 21 15.60 -7.78 25.20
C SER A 21 15.81 -6.29 25.46
N GLY A 22 14.84 -5.44 25.15
CA GLY A 22 14.96 -3.98 25.17
C GLY A 22 15.83 -3.41 24.04
N ALA A 23 16.30 -4.24 23.11
CA ALA A 23 17.18 -3.81 22.03
C ALA A 23 16.41 -3.00 20.98
N GLU A 24 17.05 -1.96 20.43
CA GLU A 24 16.50 -1.23 19.29
C GLU A 24 16.53 -2.10 18.03
N LEU A 25 15.39 -2.16 17.34
CA LEU A 25 15.22 -2.86 16.09
C LEU A 25 15.25 -1.86 14.93
N HIS A 26 16.17 -2.08 14.01
CA HIS A 26 16.37 -1.24 12.83
C HIS A 26 16.17 -2.08 11.57
N TRP A 27 15.37 -1.56 10.64
CA TRP A 27 15.20 -2.11 9.31
C TRP A 27 16.36 -1.65 8.44
N ASP A 28 17.27 -2.57 8.12
CA ASP A 28 18.36 -2.34 7.18
C ASP A 28 17.85 -2.46 5.74
N LEU A 29 17.81 -1.33 5.03
CA LEU A 29 17.30 -1.23 3.67
C LEU A 29 18.24 -1.87 2.63
N GLU A 30 19.55 -1.97 2.92
CA GLU A 30 20.53 -2.59 2.03
C GLU A 30 20.44 -4.12 2.08
N SER A 31 20.19 -4.67 3.27
CA SER A 31 19.94 -6.11 3.44
C SER A 31 18.54 -6.53 2.95
N SER A 32 17.64 -5.57 2.76
CA SER A 32 16.26 -5.82 2.36
C SER A 32 16.19 -6.25 0.90
N ARG A 33 15.44 -7.33 0.61
CA ARG A 33 15.24 -7.75 -0.79
C ARG A 33 14.41 -6.74 -1.55
N ASN A 34 13.44 -6.11 -0.89
CA ASN A 34 12.60 -5.05 -1.42
C ASN A 34 12.17 -4.12 -0.27
N LEU A 35 11.49 -3.03 -0.62
CA LEU A 35 10.94 -2.08 0.36
C LEU A 35 9.48 -2.38 0.69
N ASN A 36 8.96 -3.56 0.35
CA ASN A 36 7.57 -3.89 0.63
C ASN A 36 7.41 -4.27 2.10
N ALA A 37 6.35 -3.75 2.71
CA ALA A 37 5.99 -4.01 4.09
C ALA A 37 4.55 -4.54 4.15
N LEU A 38 4.31 -5.52 5.02
CA LEU A 38 2.97 -6.06 5.26
C LEU A 38 2.66 -6.02 6.75
N ALA A 39 1.61 -5.29 7.11
CA ALA A 39 1.05 -5.21 8.45
C ALA A 39 -0.28 -5.97 8.49
N VAL A 40 -0.40 -6.91 9.43
CA VAL A 40 -1.55 -7.82 9.53
C VAL A 40 -2.07 -7.88 10.95
N GLY A 41 -3.39 -7.84 11.13
CA GLY A 41 -4.06 -7.92 12.43
C GLY A 41 -5.38 -7.14 12.48
N PRO A 42 -6.18 -7.26 13.55
CA PRO A 42 -7.53 -6.72 13.66
C PRO A 42 -7.55 -5.19 13.70
N SER A 43 -8.74 -4.59 13.60
CA SER A 43 -8.90 -3.15 13.77
C SER A 43 -8.37 -2.69 15.14
N GLY A 44 -7.75 -1.50 15.19
CA GLY A 44 -7.19 -0.93 16.42
C GLY A 44 -5.86 -1.52 16.89
N SER A 45 -5.29 -2.51 16.19
CA SER A 45 -4.05 -3.19 16.64
C SER A 45 -2.76 -2.38 16.46
N GLY A 46 -2.79 -1.29 15.68
CA GLY A 46 -1.64 -0.41 15.43
C GLY A 46 -1.10 -0.42 13.99
N LYS A 47 -1.66 -1.24 13.07
CA LYS A 47 -1.20 -1.35 11.66
C LYS A 47 -0.99 0.01 10.95
N THR A 48 -2.04 0.83 10.88
CA THR A 48 -2.05 2.13 10.19
C THR A 48 -0.97 3.05 10.77
N VAL A 49 -0.89 3.13 12.10
CA VAL A 49 0.10 3.94 12.82
C VAL A 49 1.52 3.48 12.50
N SER A 50 1.76 2.16 12.53
CA SER A 50 3.08 1.59 12.24
C SER A 50 3.53 1.83 10.80
N LEU A 51 2.66 1.62 9.81
CA LEU A 51 3.02 1.87 8.41
C LEU A 51 3.24 3.36 8.14
N ALA A 52 2.39 4.24 8.68
CA ALA A 52 2.57 5.68 8.58
C ALA A 52 3.86 6.16 9.26
N CYS A 53 4.20 5.59 10.43
CA CYS A 53 5.45 5.87 11.15
C CYS A 53 6.67 5.55 10.28
N LEU A 54 6.72 4.33 9.75
CA LEU A 54 7.83 3.87 8.93
C LEU A 54 7.95 4.66 7.62
N ALA A 55 6.82 4.98 6.98
CA ALA A 55 6.80 5.81 5.79
C ALA A 55 7.32 7.23 6.10
N ASN A 56 6.88 7.85 7.20
CA ASN A 56 7.40 9.14 7.67
C ASN A 56 8.91 9.10 7.93
N ARG A 57 9.42 8.05 8.58
CA ARG A 57 10.86 7.90 8.83
C ARG A 57 11.66 7.78 7.54
N LEU A 58 11.17 7.00 6.57
CA LEU A 58 11.79 6.89 5.24
C LEU A 58 11.78 8.23 4.51
N ALA A 59 10.66 8.96 4.55
CA ALA A 59 10.54 10.27 3.93
C ALA A 59 11.49 11.31 4.55
N ARG A 60 11.53 11.40 5.88
CA ARG A 60 12.36 12.38 6.60
C ARG A 60 13.86 12.07 6.49
N ARG A 61 14.23 10.80 6.57
CA ARG A 61 15.65 10.38 6.62
C ARG A 61 16.28 10.24 5.24
N PHE A 62 15.51 9.80 4.26
CA PHE A 62 16.04 9.47 2.93
C PHE A 62 15.33 10.22 1.79
N GLY A 63 14.29 11.01 2.06
CA GLY A 63 13.62 11.80 1.02
C GLY A 63 12.60 11.02 0.22
N PHE A 64 12.13 9.87 0.70
CA PHE A 64 11.07 9.11 0.03
C PHE A 64 9.80 9.95 -0.11
N SER A 65 9.21 9.94 -1.30
CA SER A 65 7.85 10.43 -1.48
C SER A 65 6.86 9.41 -0.89
N ILE A 66 5.70 9.89 -0.44
CA ILE A 66 4.65 9.04 0.13
C ILE A 66 3.39 9.27 -0.69
N LEU A 67 2.77 8.19 -1.17
CA LEU A 67 1.39 8.20 -1.62
C LEU A 67 0.61 7.20 -0.78
N ALA A 68 -0.28 7.70 0.09
CA ALA A 68 -1.20 6.84 0.83
C ALA A 68 -2.55 6.80 0.13
N ILE A 69 -3.01 5.61 -0.24
CA ILE A 69 -4.37 5.41 -0.73
C ILE A 69 -5.22 5.03 0.47
N ASP A 70 -6.17 5.89 0.79
CA ASP A 70 -6.87 5.87 2.08
C ASP A 70 -8.38 5.81 1.88
N MET A 71 -9.02 4.78 2.39
CA MET A 71 -10.48 4.62 2.32
C MET A 71 -11.20 5.16 3.56
N LYS A 72 -10.52 5.22 4.70
CA LYS A 72 -11.12 5.55 6.00
C LYS A 72 -10.83 6.98 6.44
N GLY A 73 -9.76 7.59 5.91
CA GLY A 73 -9.30 8.93 6.25
C GLY A 73 -8.26 8.97 7.36
N GLU A 74 -7.74 7.83 7.81
CA GLU A 74 -6.79 7.74 8.93
C GLU A 74 -5.41 8.33 8.58
N TYR A 75 -4.96 8.21 7.32
CA TYR A 75 -3.61 8.62 6.93
C TYR A 75 -3.48 10.14 6.80
N ALA A 76 -4.57 10.85 6.53
CA ALA A 76 -4.57 12.31 6.48
C ALA A 76 -4.13 12.91 7.83
N ASP A 77 -4.77 12.46 8.91
CA ASP A 77 -4.46 12.93 10.25
C ASP A 77 -3.11 12.41 10.76
N LEU A 78 -2.78 11.15 10.48
CA LEU A 78 -1.50 10.59 10.91
C LEU A 78 -0.32 11.28 10.22
N LEU A 79 -0.30 11.33 8.89
CA LEU A 79 0.82 11.91 8.15
C LEU A 79 0.84 13.44 8.27
N GLY A 80 -0.32 14.09 8.16
CA GLY A 80 -0.44 15.54 8.17
C GLY A 80 -0.32 16.15 9.57
N SER A 81 -1.14 15.69 10.51
CA SER A 81 -1.24 16.31 11.84
C SER A 81 -0.24 15.73 12.83
N PHE A 82 -0.15 14.39 12.94
CA PHE A 82 0.69 13.74 13.94
C PHE A 82 2.19 13.74 13.55
N TYR A 83 2.51 13.36 12.31
CA TYR A 83 3.89 13.38 11.80
C TYR A 83 4.31 14.73 11.20
N ASN A 84 3.39 15.70 11.12
CA ASN A 84 3.64 17.05 10.62
C ASN A 84 4.30 17.06 9.22
N LEU A 85 3.82 16.21 8.32
CA LEU A 85 4.21 16.24 6.91
C LEU A 85 3.28 17.19 6.15
N ARG A 86 3.85 17.95 5.22
CA ARG A 86 3.05 18.74 4.29
C ARG A 86 2.41 17.81 3.25
N ILE A 87 1.23 17.29 3.59
CA ILE A 87 0.48 16.39 2.72
C ILE A 87 -0.42 17.16 1.74
N ARG A 88 -0.58 16.62 0.54
CA ARG A 88 -1.62 16.99 -0.41
C ARG A 88 -2.77 15.99 -0.28
N MET A 89 -3.97 16.47 0.03
CA MET A 89 -5.18 15.65 -0.04
C MET A 89 -5.75 15.68 -1.46
N VAL A 90 -6.04 14.51 -2.03
CA VAL A 90 -6.73 14.37 -3.32
C VAL A 90 -7.91 13.42 -3.17
N ASN A 91 -9.11 13.88 -3.53
CA ASN A 91 -10.28 13.01 -3.65
C ASN A 91 -10.67 12.93 -5.13
N PRO A 92 -10.49 11.79 -5.81
CA PRO A 92 -10.65 11.73 -7.26
C PRO A 92 -12.08 11.96 -7.75
N VAL A 93 -13.09 11.77 -6.88
CA VAL A 93 -14.50 12.05 -7.20
C VAL A 93 -14.77 13.56 -7.25
N VAL A 94 -14.05 14.35 -6.46
CA VAL A 94 -14.20 15.82 -6.39
C VAL A 94 -13.15 16.53 -7.25
N GLN A 95 -11.92 16.04 -7.19
CA GLN A 95 -10.73 16.51 -7.88
C GLN A 95 -10.31 15.44 -8.89
N ARG A 96 -10.97 15.45 -10.05
CA ARG A 96 -10.74 14.48 -11.12
C ARG A 96 -9.27 14.39 -11.47
N LEU A 97 -8.78 13.19 -11.73
CA LEU A 97 -7.42 12.94 -12.21
C LEU A 97 -7.35 13.11 -13.72
N ASN A 98 -6.21 13.55 -14.24
CA ASN A 98 -5.94 13.53 -15.67
C ASN A 98 -5.26 12.22 -16.05
N PRO A 99 -5.94 11.33 -16.81
CA PRO A 99 -5.38 10.06 -17.22
C PRO A 99 -4.57 10.14 -18.52
N CYS A 100 -4.60 11.27 -19.23
CA CYS A 100 -4.15 11.36 -20.63
C CYS A 100 -2.63 11.27 -20.82
N ASN A 101 -1.86 11.45 -19.74
CA ASN A 101 -0.41 11.22 -19.76
C ASN A 101 -0.05 9.76 -19.49
N THR A 102 -1.00 8.96 -19.00
CA THR A 102 -0.83 7.54 -18.63
C THR A 102 -2.06 6.71 -19.06
N PRO A 103 -2.50 6.79 -20.32
CA PRO A 103 -3.76 6.18 -20.74
C PRO A 103 -3.69 4.65 -20.69
N GLU A 104 -2.53 4.07 -21.04
CA GLU A 104 -2.32 2.62 -21.02
C GLU A 104 -2.39 2.04 -19.60
N GLN A 105 -1.87 2.75 -18.61
CA GLN A 105 -1.95 2.33 -17.21
C GLN A 105 -3.41 2.29 -16.73
N LEU A 106 -4.23 3.25 -17.16
CA LEU A 106 -5.66 3.25 -16.84
C LEU A 106 -6.38 2.09 -17.55
N LEU A 107 -6.04 1.81 -18.81
CA LEU A 107 -6.61 0.68 -19.54
C LEU A 107 -6.21 -0.67 -18.94
N THR A 108 -4.98 -0.82 -18.48
CA THR A 108 -4.54 -2.03 -17.77
C THR A 108 -5.32 -2.22 -16.46
N ALA A 109 -5.55 -1.15 -15.71
CA ALA A 109 -6.38 -1.21 -14.51
C ALA A 109 -7.84 -1.59 -14.82
N VAL A 110 -8.41 -1.01 -15.88
CA VAL A 110 -9.77 -1.36 -16.33
C VAL A 110 -9.83 -2.82 -16.77
N ARG A 111 -8.84 -3.30 -17.51
CA ARG A 111 -8.74 -4.70 -17.96
C ARG A 111 -8.66 -5.65 -16.77
N ALA A 112 -7.83 -5.34 -15.79
CA ALA A 112 -7.63 -6.18 -14.61
C ALA A 112 -8.93 -6.37 -13.80
N VAL A 113 -9.74 -5.31 -13.65
CA VAL A 113 -10.90 -5.32 -12.76
C VAL A 113 -12.22 -5.56 -13.48
N PHE A 114 -12.38 -5.04 -14.70
CA PHE A 114 -13.62 -5.08 -15.48
C PHE A 114 -13.53 -6.00 -16.71
N GLY A 115 -12.33 -6.50 -17.04
CA GLY A 115 -12.10 -7.46 -18.11
C GLY A 115 -11.83 -6.83 -19.48
N GLU A 116 -11.37 -7.65 -20.43
CA GLU A 116 -10.92 -7.22 -21.76
C GLU A 116 -11.98 -6.46 -22.55
N ARG A 117 -13.24 -6.94 -22.53
CA ARG A 117 -14.33 -6.28 -23.26
C ARG A 117 -14.62 -4.87 -22.73
N ALA A 118 -14.49 -4.67 -21.42
CA ALA A 118 -14.66 -3.36 -20.81
C ALA A 118 -13.51 -2.44 -21.20
N ALA A 119 -12.26 -2.91 -21.11
CA ALA A 119 -11.08 -2.16 -21.52
C ALA A 119 -11.12 -1.74 -23.00
N ALA A 120 -11.52 -2.65 -23.89
CA ALA A 120 -11.65 -2.36 -25.32
C ALA A 120 -12.70 -1.29 -25.64
N ARG A 121 -13.79 -1.18 -24.84
CA ARG A 121 -14.75 -0.07 -24.98
C ARG A 121 -14.20 1.21 -24.34
N TYR A 122 -13.54 1.07 -23.20
CA TYR A 122 -12.98 2.19 -22.46
C TYR A 122 -11.87 2.92 -23.21
N SER A 123 -11.11 2.23 -24.06
CA SER A 123 -10.07 2.85 -24.89
C SER A 123 -10.64 3.89 -25.86
N TYR A 124 -11.84 3.67 -26.41
CA TYR A 124 -12.51 4.68 -27.24
C TYR A 124 -12.89 5.91 -26.42
N VAL A 125 -13.46 5.72 -25.23
CA VAL A 125 -13.82 6.81 -24.31
C VAL A 125 -12.60 7.61 -23.92
N LEU A 126 -11.53 6.93 -23.52
CA LEU A 126 -10.27 7.55 -23.11
C LEU A 126 -9.64 8.35 -24.25
N ARG A 127 -9.61 7.79 -25.47
CA ARG A 127 -9.09 8.48 -26.65
C ARG A 127 -9.86 9.77 -26.93
N ILE A 128 -11.19 9.68 -27.04
CA ILE A 128 -12.04 10.84 -27.33
C ILE A 128 -11.91 11.90 -26.23
N ALA A 129 -11.99 11.48 -24.96
CA ALA A 129 -11.89 12.41 -23.83
C ALA A 129 -10.52 13.09 -23.76
N CYS A 130 -9.43 12.39 -24.07
CA CYS A 130 -8.09 12.97 -24.08
C CYS A 130 -7.84 13.88 -25.28
N GLU A 131 -8.31 13.52 -26.48
CA GLU A 131 -8.21 14.37 -27.68
C GLU A 131 -9.01 15.66 -27.53
N ALA A 132 -10.22 15.57 -26.94
CA ALA A 132 -11.11 16.71 -26.74
C ALA A 132 -10.86 17.45 -25.41
N SER A 133 -9.97 16.96 -24.54
CA SER A 133 -9.79 17.45 -23.16
C SER A 133 -11.10 17.50 -22.36
N GLU A 134 -11.97 16.50 -22.53
CA GLU A 134 -13.28 16.43 -21.91
C GLU A 134 -13.28 15.55 -20.64
N PRO A 135 -14.27 15.74 -19.75
CA PRO A 135 -14.57 14.75 -18.72
C PRO A 135 -14.88 13.37 -19.28
N LEU A 136 -14.32 12.33 -18.66
CA LEU A 136 -14.49 10.96 -19.15
C LEU A 136 -15.92 10.46 -18.94
N ASP A 137 -16.61 10.90 -17.88
CA ASP A 137 -18.01 10.56 -17.60
C ASP A 137 -18.98 11.09 -18.67
N LYS A 138 -18.71 12.31 -19.17
CA LYS A 138 -19.48 12.89 -20.29
C LYS A 138 -19.42 11.98 -21.51
N VAL A 139 -18.22 11.60 -21.92
CA VAL A 139 -18.01 10.69 -23.08
C VAL A 139 -18.52 9.28 -22.76
N ALA A 140 -18.26 8.77 -21.56
CA ALA A 140 -18.70 7.43 -21.14
C ALA A 140 -20.21 7.25 -21.24
N SER A 141 -21.01 8.28 -20.95
CA SER A 141 -22.48 8.21 -21.01
C SER A 141 -23.02 7.81 -22.39
N GLU A 142 -22.26 8.08 -23.46
CA GLU A 142 -22.65 7.76 -24.85
C GLU A 142 -22.20 6.36 -25.29
N TYR A 143 -21.10 5.84 -24.72
CA TYR A 143 -20.42 4.65 -25.21
C TYR A 143 -20.35 3.48 -24.21
N ILE A 144 -20.62 3.72 -22.93
CA ILE A 144 -20.50 2.75 -21.84
C ILE A 144 -21.86 2.53 -21.18
N GLY A 145 -22.47 1.37 -21.46
CA GLY A 145 -23.68 0.91 -20.76
C GLY A 145 -23.40 0.16 -19.44
N TYR A 146 -22.15 0.11 -18.97
CA TYR A 146 -21.75 -0.61 -17.76
C TYR A 146 -21.58 0.34 -16.57
N GLU A 147 -22.52 0.30 -15.62
CA GLU A 147 -22.66 1.29 -14.56
C GLU A 147 -21.39 1.49 -13.70
N PRO A 148 -20.68 0.44 -13.23
CA PRO A 148 -19.47 0.68 -12.43
C PRO A 148 -18.34 1.37 -13.20
N LEU A 149 -18.23 1.15 -14.51
CA LEU A 149 -17.20 1.81 -15.33
C LEU A 149 -17.60 3.25 -15.68
N ALA A 150 -18.90 3.54 -15.78
CA ALA A 150 -19.40 4.90 -15.85
C ALA A 150 -19.06 5.66 -14.55
N ARG A 151 -19.30 5.07 -13.37
CA ARG A 151 -18.88 5.64 -12.07
C ARG A 151 -17.38 5.85 -11.96
N PHE A 152 -16.60 4.91 -12.47
CA PHE A 152 -15.15 5.06 -12.49
C PHE A 152 -14.71 6.27 -13.34
N SER A 153 -15.43 6.54 -14.43
CA SER A 153 -15.14 7.67 -15.34
C SER A 153 -15.35 9.03 -14.68
N GLU A 154 -16.22 9.12 -13.67
CA GLU A 154 -16.41 10.36 -12.89
C GLU A 154 -15.13 10.81 -12.17
N CYS A 155 -14.18 9.90 -11.95
CA CYS A 155 -12.89 10.18 -11.33
C CYS A 155 -11.88 10.88 -12.26
N PHE A 156 -12.20 11.04 -13.55
CA PHE A 156 -11.22 11.41 -14.56
C PHE A 156 -11.70 12.53 -15.49
N SER A 157 -10.77 13.40 -15.87
CA SER A 157 -11.03 14.45 -16.86
C SER A 157 -9.78 14.78 -17.66
N GLY A 158 -9.89 14.89 -18.99
CA GLY A 158 -8.78 15.26 -19.86
C GLY A 158 -8.26 16.69 -19.66
N GLU A 159 -9.13 17.60 -19.19
CA GLU A 159 -8.79 18.98 -18.81
C GLU A 159 -8.17 19.12 -17.41
N SER A 160 -8.18 18.06 -16.58
CA SER A 160 -7.72 18.18 -15.20
C SER A 160 -6.23 18.55 -15.14
N SER A 161 -5.87 19.47 -14.25
CA SER A 161 -4.48 19.77 -13.95
C SER A 161 -3.84 18.77 -12.98
N VAL A 162 -4.62 17.85 -12.39
CA VAL A 162 -4.15 16.84 -11.45
C VAL A 162 -3.70 15.60 -12.22
N SER A 163 -2.48 15.62 -12.74
CA SER A 163 -1.89 14.44 -13.37
C SER A 163 -1.57 13.36 -12.33
N ILE A 164 -1.62 12.09 -12.73
CA ILE A 164 -1.24 10.98 -11.85
C ILE A 164 0.22 11.11 -11.35
N GLY A 165 1.13 11.55 -12.23
CA GLY A 165 2.52 11.79 -11.89
C GLY A 165 2.72 12.83 -10.79
N SER A 166 1.82 13.83 -10.71
CA SER A 166 1.86 14.86 -9.66
C SER A 166 1.54 14.31 -8.27
N LEU A 167 0.83 13.17 -8.17
CA LEU A 167 0.53 12.52 -6.89
C LEU A 167 1.79 11.91 -6.26
N PHE A 168 2.79 11.56 -7.08
CA PHE A 168 4.05 10.97 -6.62
C PHE A 168 5.12 12.01 -6.31
N ALA A 169 4.88 13.29 -6.61
CA ALA A 169 5.87 14.36 -6.50
C ALA A 169 6.01 14.93 -5.08
N ALA A 170 4.99 14.74 -4.23
CA ALA A 170 4.98 15.18 -2.85
C ALA A 170 4.16 14.20 -2.00
N PRO A 171 4.36 14.17 -0.66
CA PRO A 171 3.48 13.42 0.23
C PRO A 171 2.02 13.69 -0.07
N THR A 172 1.30 12.66 -0.49
CA THR A 172 -0.08 12.77 -0.96
C THR A 172 -0.92 11.69 -0.32
N VAL A 173 -2.15 12.05 0.04
CA VAL A 173 -3.18 11.10 0.46
C VAL A 173 -4.27 11.12 -0.61
N LEU A 174 -4.44 10.01 -1.31
CA LEU A 174 -5.52 9.77 -2.24
C LEU A 174 -6.70 9.18 -1.47
N TYR A 175 -7.67 10.02 -1.11
CA TYR A 175 -8.84 9.61 -0.33
C TYR A 175 -9.91 8.98 -1.23
N LEU A 176 -10.10 7.67 -1.06
CA LEU A 176 -11.04 6.85 -1.83
C LEU A 176 -12.35 6.57 -1.09
N GLY A 177 -12.57 7.11 0.12
CA GLY A 177 -13.80 6.85 0.88
C GLY A 177 -15.08 7.26 0.13
N SER A 178 -15.03 8.34 -0.67
CA SER A 178 -16.14 8.71 -1.57
C SER A 178 -16.36 7.66 -2.68
N LEU A 179 -15.28 7.20 -3.32
CA LEU A 179 -15.34 6.20 -4.38
C LEU A 179 -15.84 4.85 -3.86
N LEU A 180 -15.38 4.43 -2.68
CA LEU A 180 -15.81 3.21 -2.03
C LEU A 180 -17.33 3.20 -1.78
N ARG A 181 -17.92 4.33 -1.38
CA ARG A 181 -19.36 4.45 -1.14
C ARG A 181 -20.20 4.34 -2.42
N ILE A 182 -19.73 4.91 -3.53
CA ILE A 182 -20.49 4.97 -4.79
C ILE A 182 -20.22 3.76 -5.70
N CYS A 183 -18.99 3.23 -5.69
CA CYS A 183 -18.56 2.12 -6.53
C CYS A 183 -17.40 1.35 -5.85
N PRO A 184 -17.70 0.39 -4.97
CA PRO A 184 -16.67 -0.43 -4.32
C PRO A 184 -15.74 -1.13 -5.30
N ARG A 185 -16.27 -1.59 -6.45
CA ARG A 185 -15.48 -2.24 -7.51
C ARG A 185 -14.50 -1.29 -8.21
N CYS A 186 -14.70 0.02 -8.12
CA CYS A 186 -13.81 1.01 -8.71
C CYS A 186 -12.54 1.24 -7.87
N VAL A 187 -12.58 0.93 -6.58
CA VAL A 187 -11.43 1.05 -5.67
C VAL A 187 -10.23 0.21 -6.13
N PRO A 188 -10.34 -1.11 -6.38
CA PRO A 188 -9.22 -1.90 -6.90
C PRO A 188 -8.74 -1.43 -8.28
N ALA A 189 -9.62 -0.86 -9.11
CA ALA A 189 -9.22 -0.29 -10.38
C ALA A 189 -8.37 0.97 -10.17
N MET A 190 -8.76 1.85 -9.24
CA MET A 190 -7.95 3.01 -8.86
C MET A 190 -6.60 2.59 -8.28
N TYR A 191 -6.59 1.62 -7.37
CA TYR A 191 -5.34 1.05 -6.84
C TYR A 191 -4.42 0.54 -7.95
N THR A 192 -4.95 -0.28 -8.85
CA THR A 192 -4.19 -0.85 -9.97
C THR A 192 -3.66 0.25 -10.87
N PHE A 193 -4.47 1.27 -11.16
CA PHE A 193 -4.07 2.43 -11.97
C PHE A 193 -2.92 3.20 -11.33
N VAL A 194 -3.02 3.50 -10.02
CA VAL A 194 -1.96 4.20 -9.29
C VAL A 194 -0.68 3.36 -9.25
N LEU A 195 -0.78 2.07 -8.97
CA LEU A 195 0.37 1.17 -8.91
C LEU A 195 1.07 1.05 -10.26
N GLU A 196 0.30 0.82 -11.33
CA GLU A 196 0.81 0.79 -12.71
C GLU A 196 1.52 2.09 -13.09
N SER A 197 0.89 3.23 -12.75
CA SER A 197 1.46 4.55 -13.02
C SER A 197 2.72 4.83 -12.21
N ALA A 198 2.80 4.32 -10.98
CA ALA A 198 3.99 4.46 -10.14
C ALA A 198 5.17 3.62 -10.66
N ILE A 199 4.88 2.39 -11.13
CA ILE A 199 5.88 1.47 -11.69
C ILE A 199 6.38 1.94 -13.05
N SER A 200 5.51 2.56 -13.85
CA SER A 200 5.81 3.01 -15.22
C SER A 200 6.57 4.34 -15.31
N LEU A 201 7.00 4.93 -14.19
CA LEU A 201 7.72 6.20 -14.22
C LEU A 201 9.12 6.01 -14.85
N ASP A 202 9.51 6.93 -15.75
CA ASP A 202 10.78 6.88 -16.49
C ASP A 202 12.04 6.82 -15.61
N LYS A 203 11.93 7.17 -14.32
CA LYS A 203 13.04 7.13 -13.37
C LYS A 203 12.62 6.39 -12.11
N PRO A 204 13.47 5.49 -11.58
CA PRO A 204 13.25 4.89 -10.26
C PRO A 204 12.99 6.00 -9.24
N ARG A 205 11.89 5.88 -8.49
CA ARG A 205 11.57 6.83 -7.43
C ARG A 205 11.68 6.14 -6.09
N GLU A 206 12.33 6.79 -5.15
CA GLU A 206 12.17 6.46 -3.73
C GLU A 206 10.74 6.85 -3.34
N LEU A 207 9.80 5.95 -3.56
CA LEU A 207 8.36 6.15 -3.35
C LEU A 207 7.83 5.05 -2.44
N ILE A 208 7.06 5.45 -1.43
CA ILE A 208 6.26 4.54 -0.62
C ILE A 208 4.80 4.67 -1.03
N LEU A 209 4.24 3.57 -1.55
CA LEU A 209 2.82 3.45 -1.84
C LEU A 209 2.15 2.71 -0.68
N ILE A 210 1.35 3.41 0.11
CA ILE A 210 0.58 2.80 1.19
C ILE A 210 -0.79 2.37 0.66
N VAL A 211 -1.11 1.10 0.88
CA VAL A 211 -2.34 0.43 0.46
C VAL A 211 -3.04 -0.06 1.73
N ASP A 212 -4.02 0.72 2.19
CA ASP A 212 -4.86 0.28 3.29
C ASP A 212 -5.94 -0.69 2.81
N GLU A 213 -6.29 -1.66 3.64
CA GLU A 213 -7.20 -2.77 3.30
C GLU A 213 -6.80 -3.42 1.94
N ALA A 214 -5.54 -3.85 1.85
CA ALA A 214 -4.92 -4.40 0.65
C ALA A 214 -5.66 -5.63 0.08
N TRP A 215 -6.53 -6.26 0.86
CA TRP A 215 -7.43 -7.30 0.37
C TRP A 215 -8.33 -6.84 -0.76
N SER A 216 -8.72 -5.56 -0.76
CA SER A 216 -9.56 -4.98 -1.82
C SER A 216 -8.91 -5.11 -3.19
N VAL A 217 -7.58 -5.07 -3.28
CA VAL A 217 -6.81 -5.29 -4.52
C VAL A 217 -6.59 -6.78 -4.76
N ALA A 218 -6.20 -7.52 -3.72
CA ALA A 218 -5.88 -8.93 -3.83
C ALA A 218 -7.06 -9.78 -4.34
N ARG A 219 -8.31 -9.39 -4.06
CA ARG A 219 -9.52 -10.09 -4.56
C ARG A 219 -9.73 -9.99 -6.07
N TYR A 220 -9.19 -8.97 -6.74
CA TYR A 220 -9.43 -8.72 -8.17
C TYR A 220 -8.23 -9.01 -9.06
N LEU A 221 -7.03 -9.04 -8.48
CA LEU A 221 -5.84 -9.50 -9.18
C LEU A 221 -5.65 -11.00 -8.99
N SER A 222 -5.20 -11.70 -10.03
CA SER A 222 -4.75 -13.07 -9.84
C SER A 222 -3.51 -13.10 -8.94
N PRO A 223 -3.26 -14.19 -8.19
CA PRO A 223 -2.02 -14.34 -7.41
C PRO A 223 -0.75 -14.09 -8.22
N ARG A 224 -0.76 -14.51 -9.49
CA ARG A 224 0.36 -14.29 -10.43
C ARG A 224 0.56 -12.80 -10.71
N ASP A 225 -0.51 -12.08 -11.02
CA ASP A 225 -0.43 -10.66 -11.36
C ASP A 225 -0.05 -9.83 -10.14
N LEU A 226 -0.64 -10.10 -8.97
CA LEU A 226 -0.26 -9.45 -7.72
C LEU A 226 1.24 -9.65 -7.40
N SER A 227 1.73 -10.88 -7.56
CA SER A 227 3.16 -11.18 -7.39
C SER A 227 4.03 -10.43 -8.41
N ALA A 228 3.59 -10.35 -9.67
CA ALA A 228 4.28 -9.61 -10.72
C ALA A 228 4.35 -8.11 -10.38
N TYR A 229 3.24 -7.49 -9.98
CA TYR A 229 3.20 -6.09 -9.58
C TYR A 229 4.11 -5.78 -8.40
N LEU A 230 4.08 -6.58 -7.34
CA LEU A 230 4.93 -6.36 -6.16
C LEU A 230 6.43 -6.52 -6.48
N ARG A 231 6.78 -7.34 -7.48
CA ARG A 231 8.15 -7.50 -8.00
C ARG A 231 8.55 -6.35 -8.92
N LEU A 232 7.65 -5.88 -9.78
CA LEU A 232 7.89 -4.73 -10.64
C LEU A 232 8.05 -3.44 -9.83
N ALA A 233 7.24 -3.26 -8.78
CA ALA A 233 7.39 -2.18 -7.82
C ALA A 233 8.79 -2.15 -7.21
N ARG A 234 9.32 -3.31 -6.80
CA ARG A 234 10.72 -3.44 -6.36
C ARG A 234 11.71 -2.94 -7.41
N SER A 235 11.57 -3.37 -8.67
CA SER A 235 12.48 -2.94 -9.75
C SER A 235 12.39 -1.44 -10.04
N ALA A 236 11.22 -0.83 -9.81
CA ALA A 236 10.99 0.60 -9.93
C ALA A 236 11.37 1.42 -8.68
N ASN A 237 11.95 0.76 -7.66
CA ASN A 237 12.27 1.33 -6.34
C ASN A 237 11.06 1.83 -5.53
N VAL A 238 9.87 1.33 -5.85
CA VAL A 238 8.61 1.61 -5.15
C VAL A 238 8.43 0.58 -4.02
N GLY A 239 8.37 1.06 -2.78
CA GLY A 239 8.00 0.25 -1.62
C GLY A 239 6.49 0.22 -1.43
N VAL A 240 5.88 -0.97 -1.51
CA VAL A 240 4.43 -1.13 -1.30
C VAL A 240 4.17 -1.52 0.16
N PHE A 241 3.52 -0.64 0.90
CA PHE A 241 3.18 -0.82 2.32
C PHE A 241 1.71 -1.23 2.40
N MET A 242 1.45 -2.47 2.78
CA MET A 242 0.11 -3.07 2.77
C MET A 242 -0.38 -3.28 4.20
N ALA A 243 -1.60 -2.86 4.49
CA ALA A 243 -2.31 -3.22 5.70
C ALA A 243 -3.51 -4.13 5.35
N THR A 244 -3.71 -5.20 6.12
CA THR A 244 -4.93 -6.03 6.02
C THR A 244 -5.34 -6.58 7.37
N GLN A 245 -6.65 -6.78 7.55
CA GLN A 245 -7.20 -7.37 8.77
C GLN A 245 -7.04 -8.88 8.80
N SER A 246 -7.29 -9.52 7.65
CA SER A 246 -7.02 -10.94 7.45
C SER A 246 -6.19 -11.16 6.19
N LEU A 247 -5.33 -12.19 6.23
CA LEU A 247 -4.71 -12.68 5.00
C LEU A 247 -5.65 -13.51 4.15
N ASP A 248 -6.66 -14.13 4.77
CA ASP A 248 -7.64 -14.99 4.08
C ASP A 248 -8.49 -14.21 3.07
N ASP A 249 -8.48 -12.88 3.15
CA ASP A 249 -9.14 -12.03 2.17
C ASP A 249 -8.39 -11.95 0.84
N ALA A 250 -7.14 -12.41 0.79
CA ALA A 250 -6.39 -12.60 -0.45
C ALA A 250 -6.58 -14.03 -0.98
N PRO A 251 -6.77 -14.24 -2.30
CA PRO A 251 -6.92 -15.58 -2.88
C PRO A 251 -5.74 -16.51 -2.62
N GLU A 252 -4.52 -15.96 -2.51
CA GLU A 252 -3.31 -16.68 -2.11
C GLU A 252 -2.51 -15.84 -1.09
N PRO A 253 -2.72 -16.06 0.22
CA PRO A 253 -2.02 -15.36 1.30
C PRO A 253 -0.50 -15.34 1.18
N ARG A 254 0.10 -16.43 0.66
CA ARG A 254 1.56 -16.58 0.55
C ARG A 254 2.17 -15.52 -0.35
N VAL A 255 1.45 -15.06 -1.38
CA VAL A 255 1.96 -14.04 -2.31
C VAL A 255 2.27 -12.74 -1.57
N LEU A 256 1.43 -12.32 -0.62
CA LEU A 256 1.64 -11.11 0.16
C LEU A 256 2.86 -11.23 1.08
N ILE A 257 2.96 -12.37 1.79
CA ILE A 257 4.05 -12.62 2.74
C ILE A 257 5.39 -12.75 2.02
N GLU A 258 5.46 -13.53 0.95
CA GLU A 258 6.71 -13.81 0.24
C GLU A 258 7.28 -12.60 -0.49
N ASN A 259 6.41 -11.68 -0.92
CA ASN A 259 6.81 -10.44 -1.57
C ASN A 259 7.04 -9.27 -0.60
N SER A 260 6.90 -9.49 0.72
CA SER A 260 7.13 -8.47 1.74
C SER A 260 8.40 -8.77 2.54
N SER A 261 9.35 -7.83 2.53
CA SER A 261 10.60 -8.00 3.29
C SER A 261 10.40 -7.69 4.77
N LEU A 262 9.62 -6.66 5.08
CA LEU A 262 9.18 -6.33 6.42
C LEU A 262 7.80 -6.94 6.67
N LEU A 263 7.67 -7.78 7.71
CA LEU A 263 6.39 -8.32 8.16
C LEU A 263 6.12 -7.86 9.58
N LEU A 264 4.91 -7.35 9.83
CA LEU A 264 4.43 -6.94 11.15
C LEU A 264 3.11 -7.66 11.44
N LEU A 265 3.13 -8.63 12.36
CA LEU A 265 1.99 -9.47 12.71
C LEU A 265 1.46 -9.06 14.09
N PHE A 266 0.43 -8.23 14.11
CA PHE A 266 -0.19 -7.72 15.33
C PHE A 266 -1.18 -8.72 15.89
N ALA A 267 -1.35 -8.74 17.22
CA ALA A 267 -2.24 -9.64 17.96
C ALA A 267 -3.64 -9.76 17.35
N SER A 268 -4.19 -10.97 17.32
CA SER A 268 -5.54 -11.28 16.84
C SER A 268 -6.09 -12.51 17.58
N ASP A 269 -7.21 -13.06 17.12
CA ASP A 269 -7.81 -14.27 17.68
C ASP A 269 -6.95 -15.54 17.49
N PRO A 270 -7.13 -16.59 18.31
CA PRO A 270 -6.34 -17.83 18.21
C PRO A 270 -6.46 -18.55 16.87
N ALA A 271 -7.62 -18.50 16.20
CA ALA A 271 -7.78 -19.13 14.90
C ALA A 271 -6.94 -18.42 13.84
N PHE A 272 -6.84 -17.09 13.93
CA PHE A 272 -5.97 -16.27 13.11
C PHE A 272 -4.49 -16.58 13.35
N ALA A 273 -4.10 -16.75 14.62
CA ALA A 273 -2.74 -17.13 14.99
C ALA A 273 -2.31 -18.46 14.37
N ALA A 274 -3.17 -19.48 14.46
CA ALA A 274 -2.90 -20.80 13.86
C ALA A 274 -2.76 -20.72 12.32
N ARG A 275 -3.61 -19.93 11.65
CA ARG A 275 -3.51 -19.71 10.20
C ARG A 275 -2.24 -18.98 9.82
N LEU A 276 -1.90 -17.88 10.50
CA LEU A 276 -0.63 -17.15 10.29
C LEU A 276 0.58 -18.04 10.51
N GLY A 277 0.56 -18.86 11.57
CA GLY A 277 1.60 -19.84 11.90
C GLY A 277 1.95 -20.76 10.74
N SER A 278 0.98 -21.13 9.90
CA SER A 278 1.19 -21.98 8.72
C SER A 278 2.00 -21.32 7.58
N TYR A 279 2.11 -19.98 7.60
CA TYR A 279 2.84 -19.20 6.62
C TYR A 279 4.19 -18.70 7.13
N VAL A 280 4.38 -18.62 8.45
CA VAL A 280 5.62 -18.19 9.07
C VAL A 280 6.44 -19.38 9.55
N LYS A 281 7.77 -19.29 9.44
CA LYS A 281 8.67 -20.34 9.91
C LYS A 281 8.94 -20.20 11.42
N VAL A 282 7.90 -20.32 12.24
CA VAL A 282 7.96 -20.28 13.71
C VAL A 282 7.21 -21.51 14.25
N PRO A 283 7.74 -22.24 15.26
CA PRO A 283 6.97 -23.30 15.93
C PRO A 283 5.61 -22.78 16.40
N GLN A 284 4.54 -23.52 16.11
CA GLN A 284 3.16 -23.01 16.24
C GLN A 284 2.77 -22.76 17.71
N ASP A 285 3.21 -23.63 18.61
CA ASP A 285 3.04 -23.51 20.06
C ASP A 285 3.66 -22.21 20.60
N VAL A 286 4.90 -21.93 20.21
CA VAL A 286 5.62 -20.70 20.58
C VAL A 286 4.96 -19.48 19.95
N PHE A 287 4.51 -19.59 18.71
CA PHE A 287 3.83 -18.50 18.02
C PHE A 287 2.52 -18.15 18.72
N GLU A 288 1.67 -19.12 19.03
CA GLU A 288 0.38 -18.88 19.67
C GLU A 288 0.50 -18.33 21.09
N GLU A 289 1.45 -18.81 21.88
CA GLU A 289 1.70 -18.32 23.24
C GLU A 289 2.12 -16.85 23.23
N VAL A 290 3.10 -16.50 22.39
CA VAL A 290 3.59 -15.13 22.24
C VAL A 290 2.50 -14.22 21.68
N TYR A 291 1.77 -14.69 20.69
CA TYR A 291 0.80 -13.88 19.94
C TYR A 291 -0.41 -13.48 20.79
N ARG A 292 -0.83 -14.31 21.75
CA ARG A 292 -1.92 -13.97 22.70
C ARG A 292 -1.54 -12.88 23.69
N GLY A 293 -0.25 -12.75 24.01
CA GLY A 293 0.26 -11.80 25.00
C GLY A 293 0.51 -10.39 24.46
N LEU A 294 0.40 -10.18 23.15
CA LEU A 294 0.71 -8.91 22.50
C LEU A 294 -0.33 -7.82 22.82
N GLY A 295 0.16 -6.67 23.25
CA GLY A 295 -0.63 -5.45 23.39
C GLY A 295 -0.81 -4.66 22.09
N VAL A 296 -1.48 -3.51 22.18
CA VAL A 296 -1.63 -2.57 21.05
C VAL A 296 -0.27 -1.99 20.67
N GLY A 297 0.07 -2.02 19.37
CA GLY A 297 1.36 -1.58 18.87
C GLY A 297 2.49 -2.61 19.03
N GLU A 298 2.24 -3.73 19.72
CA GLU A 298 3.14 -4.88 19.78
C GLU A 298 2.81 -5.87 18.66
N CYS A 299 3.86 -6.44 18.06
CA CYS A 299 3.73 -7.36 16.95
C CYS A 299 4.87 -8.39 16.93
N ILE A 300 4.63 -9.53 16.28
CA ILE A 300 5.71 -10.40 15.83
C ILE A 300 6.23 -9.82 14.51
N ALA A 301 7.47 -9.38 14.50
CA ALA A 301 8.09 -8.71 13.38
C ALA A 301 9.21 -9.56 12.74
N LYS A 302 9.22 -9.63 11.42
CA LYS A 302 10.38 -10.04 10.63
C LYS A 302 10.97 -8.79 9.99
N ILE A 303 12.14 -8.39 10.44
CA ILE A 303 12.76 -7.13 10.05
C ILE A 303 14.07 -7.45 9.31
N PRO A 304 14.27 -7.00 8.06
CA PRO A 304 15.54 -7.18 7.36
C PRO A 304 16.71 -6.56 8.14
N GLY A 305 17.82 -7.29 8.21
CA GLY A 305 18.96 -6.95 9.06
C GLY A 305 18.85 -7.46 10.51
N VAL A 306 17.65 -7.87 10.94
CA VAL A 306 17.39 -8.48 12.25
C VAL A 306 17.20 -9.99 12.04
N GLY A 307 18.06 -10.80 12.63
CA GLY A 307 18.05 -12.25 12.41
C GLY A 307 16.85 -12.93 13.07
N GLY A 308 15.93 -13.50 12.27
CA GLY A 308 14.74 -14.22 12.77
C GLY A 308 13.57 -13.29 13.12
N TYR A 309 12.52 -13.86 13.72
CA TYR A 309 11.37 -13.07 14.21
C TYR A 309 11.70 -12.43 15.58
N ARG A 310 11.09 -11.27 15.85
CA ARG A 310 11.20 -10.53 17.12
C ARG A 310 9.83 -10.12 17.62
N ILE A 311 9.67 -10.05 18.93
CA ILE A 311 8.52 -9.39 19.55
C ILE A 311 8.85 -7.91 19.61
N CYS A 312 8.18 -7.12 18.79
CA CYS A 312 8.50 -5.73 18.51
C CYS A 312 7.36 -4.83 18.96
N TYR A 313 7.64 -3.87 19.83
CA TYR A 313 6.79 -2.70 19.98
C TYR A 313 7.20 -1.67 18.93
N VAL A 314 6.32 -1.39 17.97
CA VAL A 314 6.58 -0.39 16.94
C VAL A 314 6.41 0.99 17.56
N ASP A 315 7.52 1.69 17.78
CA ASP A 315 7.51 3.02 18.37
C ASP A 315 6.83 4.01 17.40
N PRO A 316 5.69 4.62 17.75
CA PRO A 316 5.01 5.58 16.89
C PRO A 316 5.66 6.97 16.92
N SER A 317 6.74 7.18 17.68
CA SER A 317 7.34 8.49 17.86
C SER A 317 7.76 9.14 16.52
N PRO A 318 7.42 10.43 16.30
CA PRO A 318 7.75 11.14 15.07
C PRO A 318 9.25 11.46 14.94
N ILE A 319 9.99 11.43 16.05
CA ILE A 319 11.38 11.89 16.17
C ILE A 319 12.26 10.71 16.59
N ARG A 320 12.88 10.02 15.62
CA ARG A 320 14.05 9.14 15.77
C ARG A 320 14.77 8.92 14.45
#